data_AF-A0A553Q5J6-F1
#
_entry.id   AF-A0A553Q5J6-F1
#
_cell.length_a   1.000
_cell.length_b   1.000
_cell.length_c   1.000
_cell.angle_alpha   90.00
_cell.angle_beta   90.00
_cell.angle_gamma   90.00
#
_symmetry.space_group_name_H-M   'P 1'
#
loop_
_entity.id
_entity.type
_entity.pdbx_description
1 polymer ?
#
loop_
_entity_poly.entity_id
_entity_poly.type
_entity_poly.pdbx_seq_one_letter_code
_entity_poly.pdbx_strand_id
1 'polypeptide(L)' 'MALCSDDETRLVKTLFTGYNKVVRPVSHFKDPVEVTVGLQLIQLISVDEVNQIVTSNVRLK' A
#
# COMPACT_ATOMS: atom_id res chain seq x y z
N MET A 1 6.81 32.37 7.19
CA MET A 1 5.79 31.39 6.74
C MET A 1 6.54 30.13 6.30
N ALA A 2 6.96 29.28 7.26
CA ALA A 2 7.73 28.06 6.98
C ALA A 2 7.67 27.00 8.11
N LEU A 3 6.90 27.21 9.19
CA LEU A 3 6.90 26.28 10.34
C LEU A 3 6.42 24.86 9.96
N CYS A 4 5.37 24.73 9.13
CA CYS A 4 4.88 23.41 8.72
C CYS A 4 5.93 22.53 8.03
N SER A 5 6.85 23.12 7.24
CA SER A 5 7.82 22.32 6.48
C SER A 5 8.94 21.77 7.38
N ASP A 6 9.41 22.56 8.34
CA ASP A 6 10.43 22.15 9.32
C ASP A 6 9.88 21.11 10.31
N ASP A 7 8.64 21.31 10.77
CA ASP A 7 7.97 20.36 11.65
C ASP A 7 7.68 19.03 10.94
N GLU A 8 7.26 19.05 9.67
CA GLU A 8 7.07 17.85 8.85
C GLU A 8 8.39 17.09 8.66
N THR A 9 9.48 17.81 8.33
CA THR A 9 10.81 17.21 8.14
C THR A 9 11.32 16.56 9.43
N ARG A 10 11.11 17.21 10.58
CA ARG A 10 11.49 16.67 11.89
C ARG A 10 10.67 15.44 12.26
N LEU A 11 9.37 15.44 11.97
CA LEU A 11 8.48 14.32 12.23
C LEU A 11 8.84 13.11 11.37
N VAL A 12 9.04 13.31 10.07
CA VAL A 12 9.48 12.28 9.11
C VAL A 12 10.81 11.67 9.55
N LYS A 13 11.79 12.50 9.89
CA LYS A 13 13.11 12.02 10.37
C LYS A 13 12.96 11.17 11.63
N THR A 14 12.10 11.58 12.57
CA THR A 14 11.88 10.85 13.83
C THR A 14 11.14 9.54 13.62
N LEU A 15 10.08 9.53 12.80
CA LEU A 15 9.28 8.33 12.47
C LEU A 15 10.11 7.25 11.75
N PHE A 16 11.02 7.66 10.86
CA PHE A 16 11.86 6.72 10.11
C PHE A 16 13.17 6.37 10.83
N THR A 17 13.49 7.01 11.97
CA THR A 17 14.67 6.63 12.76
C THR A 17 14.40 5.28 13.44
N GLY A 18 15.04 4.22 12.95
CA GLY A 18 14.89 2.86 13.47
C GLY A 18 13.74 2.05 12.86
N TYR A 19 13.05 2.58 11.84
CA TYR A 19 12.02 1.83 11.11
C TYR A 19 12.66 0.83 10.14
N ASN A 20 12.45 -0.47 10.37
CA ASN A 20 12.92 -1.52 9.47
C ASN A 20 11.78 -1.96 8.54
N LYS A 21 11.95 -1.74 7.23
CA LYS A 21 10.93 -2.05 6.20
C LYS A 21 10.75 -3.54 5.94
N VAL A 22 11.69 -4.37 6.39
CA VAL A 22 11.71 -5.82 6.16
C VAL A 22 10.94 -6.56 7.26
N VAL A 23 10.86 -5.99 8.46
CA VAL A 23 10.18 -6.65 9.59
C VAL A 23 8.68 -6.42 9.52
N ARG A 24 7.93 -7.45 9.93
CA ARG A 24 6.48 -7.36 10.06
C ARG A 24 6.14 -6.28 11.10
N PRO A 25 5.30 -5.28 10.78
CA PRO A 25 4.96 -4.20 11.71
C PRO A 25 3.93 -4.70 12.72
N VAL A 26 4.40 -5.37 13.77
CA VAL A 26 3.56 -5.94 14.83
C VAL A 26 4.14 -5.64 16.20
N SER A 27 3.28 -5.38 17.20
CA SER A 27 3.72 -5.20 18.59
C SER A 27 4.04 -6.53 19.27
N HIS A 28 3.26 -7.59 19.02
CA HIS A 28 3.55 -8.94 19.49
C HIS A 28 3.63 -9.95 18.34
N PHE A 29 4.58 -10.87 18.43
CA PHE A 29 4.79 -11.89 17.40
C PHE A 29 3.59 -12.81 17.13
N LYS A 30 2.67 -12.94 18.09
CA LYS A 30 1.46 -13.78 17.98
C LYS A 30 0.31 -13.09 17.25
N ASP A 31 0.36 -11.77 17.08
CA ASP A 31 -0.75 -11.03 16.49
C ASP A 31 -0.67 -11.10 14.95
N PRO A 32 -1.79 -11.43 14.26
CA PRO A 32 -1.86 -11.39 12.80
C PRO A 32 -1.92 -9.93 12.31
N VAL A 33 -1.37 -9.68 11.12
CA VAL A 33 -1.55 -8.41 10.41
C VAL A 33 -2.74 -8.55 9.49
N GLU A 34 -3.81 -7.83 9.77
CA GLU A 34 -5.00 -7.80 8.91
C GLU A 34 -4.74 -6.87 7.72
N VAL A 35 -4.76 -7.43 6.51
CA VAL A 35 -4.59 -6.68 5.26
C VAL A 35 -5.90 -6.68 4.52
N THR A 36 -6.60 -5.55 4.56
CA THR A 36 -7.80 -5.35 3.74
C THR A 36 -7.37 -4.97 2.33
N VAL A 37 -7.60 -5.86 1.38
CA VAL A 37 -7.35 -5.57 -0.05
C VAL A 37 -8.62 -5.09 -0.71
N GLY A 38 -8.54 -3.93 -1.36
CA GLY A 38 -9.61 -3.39 -2.19
C GLY A 38 -9.22 -3.40 -3.66
N LEU A 39 -10.09 -3.88 -4.52
CA LEU A 39 -9.93 -3.78 -5.97
C LEU A 39 -11.05 -2.94 -6.55
N GLN A 40 -10.67 -1.98 -7.40
CA GLN A 40 -11.61 -1.22 -8.19
C GLN A 40 -11.35 -1.50 -9.67
N LEU A 41 -12.33 -2.08 -10.35
CA LEU A 41 -12.27 -2.25 -11.79
C LEU A 41 -12.42 -0.89 -12.46
N ILE A 42 -11.46 -0.52 -13.30
CA ILE A 42 -11.52 0.70 -14.10
C ILE A 42 -12.16 0.39 -15.46
N GLN A 43 -11.60 -0.59 -16.17
CA GLN A 43 -12.05 -0.94 -17.52
C GLN A 43 -11.73 -2.39 -17.87
N LEU A 44 -12.63 -3.06 -18.60
CA LEU A 44 -12.39 -4.33 -19.26
C LEU A 44 -11.79 -4.08 -20.66
N ILE A 45 -10.56 -4.51 -20.91
CA ILE A 45 -9.80 -4.20 -22.14
C ILE A 45 -10.14 -5.21 -23.24
N SER A 46 -10.10 -6.50 -22.93
CA SER A 46 -10.46 -7.56 -23.86
C SER A 46 -10.80 -8.85 -23.12
N VAL A 47 -11.60 -9.69 -23.77
CA VAL A 47 -11.93 -11.05 -23.32
C VAL A 47 -11.64 -11.99 -24.48
N ASP A 48 -10.80 -12.97 -24.24
CA ASP A 48 -10.56 -14.09 -25.14
C ASP A 48 -11.21 -15.33 -24.53
N GLU A 49 -12.38 -15.69 -25.05
CA GLU A 49 -13.19 -16.79 -24.54
C GLU A 49 -12.61 -18.17 -24.90
N VAL A 50 -11.87 -18.25 -26.01
CA VAL A 50 -11.25 -19.49 -26.47
C VAL A 50 -10.03 -19.82 -25.62
N ASN A 51 -9.23 -18.81 -25.27
CA ASN A 51 -8.06 -18.97 -24.41
C ASN A 51 -8.33 -18.71 -22.91
N GLN A 52 -9.56 -18.31 -22.54
CA GLN A 52 -9.99 -17.95 -21.19
C GLN A 52 -9.16 -16.83 -20.55
N ILE A 53 -8.74 -15.85 -21.35
CA ILE A 53 -7.93 -14.72 -20.89
C ILE A 53 -8.79 -13.47 -20.80
N VAL A 54 -8.80 -12.85 -19.62
CA VAL A 54 -9.46 -11.56 -19.40
C VAL A 54 -8.39 -10.50 -19.13
N THR A 55 -8.31 -9.50 -20.01
CA THR A 55 -7.43 -8.35 -19.81
C THR A 55 -8.26 -7.21 -19.26
N SER A 56 -7.96 -6.74 -18.05
CA SER A 56 -8.66 -5.64 -17.38
C SER A 56 -7.70 -4.67 -16.72
N ASN A 57 -8.06 -3.40 -16.70
CA ASN A 57 -7.38 -2.38 -15.90
C ASN A 57 -8.06 -2.30 -14.52
N VAL A 58 -7.29 -2.56 -13.47
CA VAL A 58 -7.75 -2.53 -12.08
C VAL A 58 -6.86 -1.61 -11.26
N ARG A 59 -7.45 -0.95 -10.25
CA ARG A 59 -6.74 -0.19 -9.23
C ARG A 59 -6.74 -0.97 -7.92
N LEU A 60 -5.55 -1.10 -7.35
CA LEU A 60 -5.37 -1.57 -5.98
C LEU A 60 -5.58 -0.40 -5.01
N LYS A 61 -6.37 -0.64 -3.98
CA LYS A 61 -6.58 0.28 -2.85
C LYS A 61 -5.95 -0.30 -1.60
#